data_AF-A0A2G2Z5L4-F1
#
_entry.id   AF-A0A2G2Z5L4-F1
#
_cell.length_a   1.000
_cell.length_b   1.000
_cell.length_c   1.000
_cell.angle_alpha   90.00
_cell.angle_beta   90.00
_cell.angle_gamma   90.00
#
_symmetry.space_group_name_H-M   'P 1'
#
loop_
_entity.id
_entity.type
_entity.pdbx_description
1 polymer ?
#
loop_
_entity_poly.entity_id
_entity_poly.type
_entity_poly.pdbx_seq_one_letter_code
_entity_poly.pdbx_strand_id
1 'polypeptide(L)'
;MVQGSRQWHEKLSFAMLGYRTTVRTSIGATPYLLVYGTEAVIPAEVEIPSLRVIIKAEIDDDEWVKTRLKQLSLIDEKRLTSVCHGQLYQKRMAQAYKKKVRPRHFEVGQLVLRRILPHQIEAKGKFSPNWQGPFIVKKVLPNGASYLTDIEGKMA
;
A
#
# COMPACT_ATOMS: atom_id res chain seq x y z
N MET A 1 -2.80 -11.93 28.11
CA MET A 1 -3.32 -10.67 28.68
C MET A 1 -2.62 -9.52 27.95
N VAL A 2 -3.28 -8.86 26.98
CA VAL A 2 -2.67 -7.73 26.26
C VAL A 2 -2.78 -6.51 27.16
N GLN A 3 -1.70 -6.17 27.85
CA GLN A 3 -1.65 -4.94 28.65
C GLN A 3 -1.58 -3.73 27.72
N GLY A 4 -2.55 -2.83 27.86
CA GLY A 4 -2.48 -1.40 27.53
C GLY A 4 -2.25 -1.01 26.06
N SER A 5 -3.19 -0.24 25.50
CA SER A 5 -3.09 0.45 24.19
C SER A 5 -1.90 1.43 24.02
N ARG A 6 -0.96 1.50 24.98
CA ARG A 6 0.16 2.44 25.02
C ARG A 6 1.54 1.82 24.72
N GLN A 7 1.66 0.50 24.60
CA GLN A 7 2.93 -0.20 24.34
C GLN A 7 3.12 -0.62 22.87
N TRP A 8 2.52 0.10 21.92
CA TRP A 8 2.60 -0.27 20.50
C TRP A 8 4.04 -0.34 19.98
N HIS A 9 4.95 0.47 20.51
CA HIS A 9 6.36 0.51 20.13
C HIS A 9 7.09 -0.79 20.50
N GLU A 10 6.73 -1.41 21.64
CA GLU A 10 7.26 -2.72 22.03
C GLU A 10 6.74 -3.86 21.13
N LYS A 11 5.56 -3.67 20.52
CA LYS A 11 4.94 -4.65 19.60
C LYS A 11 5.32 -4.44 18.13
N LEU A 12 6.01 -3.35 17.81
CA LEU A 12 6.35 -2.98 16.44
C LEU A 12 7.23 -4.04 15.75
N SER A 13 8.21 -4.60 16.44
CA SER A 13 9.09 -5.66 15.90
C SER A 13 8.30 -6.90 15.49
N PHE A 14 7.37 -7.35 16.35
CA PHE A 14 6.48 -8.47 16.07
C PHE A 14 5.52 -8.18 14.91
N ALA A 15 4.95 -6.97 14.87
CA ALA A 15 4.09 -6.55 13.76
C ALA A 15 4.86 -6.50 12.43
N MET A 16 6.10 -6.02 12.43
CA MET A 16 6.98 -6.01 11.26
C MET A 16 7.36 -7.42 10.80
N LEU A 17 7.61 -8.34 11.74
CA LEU A 17 7.85 -9.75 11.41
C LEU A 17 6.62 -10.34 10.71
N GLY A 18 5.43 -10.20 11.32
CA GLY A 18 4.18 -10.67 10.71
C GLY A 18 3.92 -10.01 9.34
N TYR A 19 4.25 -8.73 9.17
CA TYR A 19 4.15 -8.05 7.88
C TYR A 19 5.04 -8.70 6.81
N ARG A 20 6.27 -9.06 7.19
CA ARG A 20 7.30 -9.61 6.27
C ARG A 20 7.06 -11.08 5.91
N THR A 21 6.47 -11.87 6.81
CA THR A 21 6.30 -13.32 6.62
C THR A 21 4.88 -13.73 6.19
N THR A 22 3.92 -12.81 6.16
CA THR A 22 2.56 -13.09 5.70
C THR A 22 2.40 -12.81 4.21
N VAL A 23 1.73 -13.71 3.48
CA VAL A 23 1.41 -13.53 2.06
C VAL A 23 0.47 -12.34 1.90
N ARG A 24 0.84 -11.39 1.02
CA ARG A 24 0.04 -10.20 0.75
C ARG A 24 -0.89 -10.43 -0.42
N THR A 25 -2.21 -10.25 -0.24
CA THR A 25 -3.20 -10.43 -1.32
C THR A 25 -2.91 -9.58 -2.55
N SER A 26 -2.35 -8.39 -2.37
CA SER A 26 -1.97 -7.48 -3.44
C SER A 26 -0.72 -7.91 -4.22
N ILE A 27 0.11 -8.79 -3.65
CA ILE A 27 1.45 -9.15 -4.17
C ILE A 27 1.51 -10.64 -4.55
N GLY A 28 0.70 -11.48 -3.91
CA GLY A 28 0.65 -12.93 -4.09
C GLY A 28 1.78 -13.69 -3.37
N ALA A 29 2.71 -12.99 -2.72
CA ALA A 29 3.88 -13.55 -2.04
C ALA A 29 4.13 -12.87 -0.69
N THR A 30 5.01 -13.44 0.13
CA THR A 30 5.53 -12.77 1.32
C THR A 30 6.58 -11.72 0.93
N PRO A 31 6.62 -10.54 1.58
CA PRO A 31 7.69 -9.57 1.33
C PRO A 31 9.10 -10.13 1.55
N TYR A 32 9.28 -11.04 2.52
CA TYR A 32 10.56 -11.68 2.79
C TYR A 32 11.03 -12.54 1.61
N LEU A 33 10.14 -13.33 0.99
CA LEU A 33 10.45 -14.15 -0.19
C LEU A 33 11.00 -13.31 -1.34
N LEU A 34 10.42 -12.12 -1.58
CA LEU A 34 10.83 -11.26 -2.68
C LEU A 34 12.20 -10.61 -2.47
N VAL A 35 12.61 -10.41 -1.21
CA VAL A 35 13.91 -9.83 -0.88
C VAL A 35 14.99 -10.90 -0.88
N TYR A 36 14.73 -12.03 -0.22
CA TYR A 36 15.75 -13.05 0.07
C TYR A 36 15.62 -14.32 -0.79
N GLY A 37 14.61 -14.46 -1.65
CA GLY A 37 14.43 -15.60 -2.55
C GLY A 37 13.89 -16.89 -1.90
N THR A 38 13.80 -16.92 -0.57
CA THR A 38 13.23 -18.02 0.23
C THR A 38 12.27 -17.46 1.28
N GLU A 39 11.33 -18.28 1.74
CA GLU A 39 10.50 -17.94 2.89
C GLU A 39 11.31 -17.84 4.17
N ALA A 40 10.88 -16.97 5.09
CA ALA A 40 11.48 -16.84 6.40
C ALA A 40 11.13 -18.06 7.26
N VAL A 41 12.08 -18.53 8.05
CA VAL A 41 11.81 -19.46 9.16
C VAL A 41 11.29 -18.61 10.32
N ILE A 42 10.05 -18.84 10.74
CA ILE A 42 9.45 -18.12 11.86
C ILE A 42 9.91 -18.70 13.19
N PRO A 43 9.95 -17.92 14.29
CA PRO A 43 10.40 -18.41 15.59
C PRO A 43 9.68 -19.68 16.07
N ALA A 44 8.38 -19.79 15.82
CA ALA A 44 7.60 -20.99 16.17
C ALA A 44 8.09 -22.27 15.47
N GLU A 45 8.61 -22.17 14.24
CA GLU A 45 9.21 -23.31 13.52
C GLU A 45 10.58 -23.72 14.08
N VAL A 46 11.22 -22.84 14.86
CA VAL A 46 12.50 -23.13 15.53
C VAL A 46 12.25 -23.71 16.92
N GLU A 47 11.31 -23.13 17.67
CA GLU A 47 10.89 -23.63 18.99
C GLU A 47 10.28 -25.04 18.89
N ILE A 48 9.46 -25.27 17.87
CA ILE A 48 8.96 -26.59 17.49
C ILE A 48 9.59 -26.92 16.14
N PRO A 49 10.71 -27.68 16.12
CA PRO A 49 11.47 -27.93 14.91
C PRO A 49 10.58 -28.38 13.75
N SER A 50 10.39 -27.49 12.78
CA SER A 50 9.63 -27.81 11.58
C SER A 50 10.44 -28.75 10.69
N LEU A 51 9.76 -29.50 9.80
CA LEU A 51 10.45 -30.36 8.83
C LEU A 51 11.52 -29.60 8.03
N ARG A 52 11.29 -28.32 7.74
CA ARG A 52 12.25 -27.48 7.02
C ARG A 52 13.52 -27.22 7.83
N VAL A 53 13.39 -27.05 9.14
CA VAL A 53 14.52 -26.84 10.06
C VAL A 53 15.29 -28.13 10.24
N ILE A 54 14.60 -29.26 10.43
CA ILE A 54 15.21 -30.59 10.59
C ILE A 54 16.03 -30.95 9.34
N ILE A 55 15.42 -30.87 8.15
CA ILE A 55 16.10 -31.17 6.89
C ILE A 55 17.30 -30.25 6.68
N LYS A 56 17.18 -28.95 6.96
CA LYS A 56 18.30 -28.02 6.80
C LYS A 56 19.47 -28.29 7.76
N ALA A 57 19.22 -28.87 8.93
CA ALA A 57 20.26 -29.22 9.88
C ALA A 57 21.07 -30.45 9.44
N GLU A 58 20.53 -31.29 8.56
CA GLU A 58 21.16 -32.51 8.04
C GLU A 58 21.89 -32.32 6.70
N ILE A 59 21.70 -31.18 6.03
CA ILE A 59 22.32 -30.87 4.74
C ILE A 59 23.78 -30.47 4.93
N ASP A 60 24.66 -31.05 4.12
CA ASP A 60 26.07 -30.66 4.05
C ASP A 60 26.26 -29.23 3.52
N ASP A 61 27.28 -28.53 4.01
CA ASP A 61 27.51 -27.12 3.68
C ASP A 61 27.64 -26.87 2.17
N ASP A 62 28.31 -27.77 1.42
CA ASP A 62 28.47 -27.62 -0.03
C ASP A 62 27.15 -27.78 -0.78
N GLU A 63 26.28 -28.68 -0.32
CA GLU A 63 24.94 -28.88 -0.88
C GLU A 63 24.01 -27.71 -0.51
N TRP A 64 24.15 -27.16 0.70
CA TRP A 64 23.41 -25.98 1.14
C TRP A 64 23.71 -24.78 0.25
N VAL A 65 24.99 -24.50 -0.04
CA VAL A 65 25.42 -23.39 -0.90
C VAL A 65 24.84 -23.56 -2.31
N LYS A 66 24.93 -24.76 -2.90
CA LYS A 66 24.37 -25.05 -4.23
C LYS A 66 22.86 -24.80 -4.26
N THR A 67 22.14 -25.27 -3.24
CA THR A 67 20.69 -25.06 -3.12
C THR A 67 20.34 -23.59 -2.98
N ARG A 68 21.13 -22.85 -2.17
CA ARG A 68 20.93 -21.42 -1.96
C ARG A 68 21.14 -20.61 -3.25
N LEU A 69 22.17 -20.93 -4.02
CA LEU A 69 22.43 -20.30 -5.32
C LEU A 69 21.28 -20.53 -6.31
N LYS A 70 20.75 -21.75 -6.38
CA LYS A 70 19.56 -22.07 -7.21
C LYS A 70 18.32 -21.26 -6.77
N GLN A 71 18.11 -21.07 -5.47
CA GLN A 71 17.00 -20.24 -5.00
C GLN A 71 17.16 -18.77 -5.39
N LEU A 72 18.40 -18.25 -5.36
CA LEU A 72 18.71 -16.88 -5.75
C LEU A 72 18.58 -16.70 -7.26
N SER A 73 18.96 -17.67 -8.09
CA SER A 73 18.75 -17.56 -9.54
C SER A 73 17.28 -17.48 -9.93
N LEU A 74 16.38 -18.06 -9.14
CA LEU A 74 14.92 -18.01 -9.35
C LEU A 74 14.24 -16.77 -8.76
N ILE A 75 14.99 -15.87 -8.09
CA ILE A 75 14.38 -14.74 -7.38
C ILE A 75 13.71 -13.75 -8.33
N ASP A 76 14.31 -13.52 -9.50
CA ASP A 76 13.81 -12.53 -10.45
C ASP A 76 12.52 -13.00 -11.13
N GLU A 77 12.37 -14.31 -11.37
CA GLU A 77 11.13 -14.91 -11.85
C GLU A 77 9.99 -14.73 -10.83
N LYS A 78 10.28 -14.94 -9.54
CA LYS A 78 9.31 -14.73 -8.45
C LYS A 78 8.90 -13.26 -8.34
N ARG A 79 9.87 -12.34 -8.47
CA ARG A 79 9.61 -10.89 -8.48
C ARG A 79 8.75 -10.49 -9.67
N LEU A 80 9.04 -11.00 -10.86
CA LEU A 80 8.25 -10.72 -12.06
C LEU A 80 6.81 -11.22 -11.90
N THR A 81 6.63 -12.44 -11.42
CA THR A 81 5.30 -13.02 -11.13
C THR A 81 4.52 -12.14 -10.17
N SER A 82 5.19 -11.65 -9.12
CA SER A 82 4.58 -10.75 -8.14
C SER A 82 4.20 -9.38 -8.70
N VAL A 83 5.02 -8.81 -9.58
CA VAL A 83 4.70 -7.55 -10.30
C VAL A 83 3.45 -7.74 -11.15
N CYS A 84 3.38 -8.82 -11.93
CA CYS A 84 2.21 -9.14 -12.74
C CYS A 84 0.94 -9.28 -11.89
N HIS A 85 1.02 -10.00 -10.77
CA HIS A 85 -0.09 -10.14 -9.82
C HIS A 85 -0.51 -8.78 -9.25
N GLY A 86 0.45 -7.94 -8.87
CA GLY A 86 0.21 -6.59 -8.37
C GLY A 86 -0.52 -5.70 -9.38
N GLN A 87 -0.12 -5.75 -10.65
CA GLN A 87 -0.82 -5.02 -11.72
C GLN A 87 -2.26 -5.50 -11.91
N LEU A 88 -2.48 -6.82 -11.91
CA LEU A 88 -3.83 -7.39 -12.02
C LEU A 88 -4.70 -6.98 -10.82
N TYR A 89 -4.15 -7.06 -9.61
CA TYR A 89 -4.82 -6.62 -8.39
C TYR A 89 -5.20 -5.14 -8.45
N GLN A 90 -4.26 -4.26 -8.84
CA GLN A 90 -4.51 -2.83 -9.00
C GLN A 90 -5.60 -2.56 -10.05
N LYS A 91 -5.57 -3.24 -11.21
CA LYS A 91 -6.62 -3.13 -12.23
C LYS A 91 -7.99 -3.53 -11.69
N ARG A 92 -8.07 -4.63 -10.93
CA ARG A 92 -9.31 -5.10 -10.30
C ARG A 92 -9.85 -4.08 -9.29
N MET A 93 -8.98 -3.51 -8.46
CA MET A 93 -9.36 -2.47 -7.49
C MET A 93 -9.81 -1.19 -8.19
N ALA A 94 -9.11 -0.75 -9.24
CA ALA A 94 -9.49 0.41 -10.03
C ALA A 94 -10.87 0.22 -10.69
N GLN A 95 -11.16 -0.95 -11.24
CA GLN A 95 -12.48 -1.27 -11.79
C GLN A 95 -13.58 -1.24 -10.72
N ALA A 96 -13.34 -1.87 -9.56
CA ALA A 96 -14.30 -1.87 -8.45
C ALA A 96 -14.60 -0.46 -7.95
N TYR A 97 -13.58 0.41 -7.86
CA TYR A 97 -13.75 1.81 -7.51
C TYR A 97 -14.53 2.57 -8.59
N LYS A 98 -14.11 2.46 -9.86
CA LYS A 98 -14.75 3.15 -11.00
C LYS A 98 -16.23 2.81 -11.15
N LYS A 99 -16.67 1.60 -10.80
CA LYS A 99 -18.10 1.22 -10.79
C LYS A 99 -18.98 2.14 -9.93
N LYS A 100 -18.43 2.71 -8.85
CA LYS A 100 -19.16 3.61 -7.93
C LYS A 100 -18.96 5.09 -8.26
N VAL A 101 -17.95 5.43 -9.07
CA VAL A 101 -17.64 6.81 -9.41
C VAL A 101 -18.57 7.27 -10.53
N ARG A 102 -19.28 8.37 -10.30
CA ARG A 102 -19.99 9.09 -11.36
C ARG A 102 -19.04 10.15 -11.91
N PRO A 103 -18.58 10.04 -13.17
CA PRO A 103 -17.74 11.07 -13.76
C PRO A 103 -18.49 12.40 -13.76
N ARG A 104 -17.81 13.46 -13.31
CA ARG A 104 -18.26 14.84 -13.49
C ARG A 104 -17.24 15.53 -14.39
N HIS A 105 -17.74 16.12 -15.46
CA HIS A 105 -16.96 16.99 -16.33
C HIS A 105 -17.15 18.42 -15.86
N PHE A 106 -16.04 19.14 -15.76
CA PHE A 106 -16.04 20.57 -15.47
C PHE A 106 -15.71 21.33 -16.73
N GLU A 107 -16.36 22.46 -16.91
CA GLU A 107 -16.09 23.37 -18.03
C GLU A 107 -15.47 24.67 -17.51
N VAL A 108 -14.69 25.34 -18.36
CA VAL A 108 -14.12 26.65 -18.03
C VAL A 108 -15.27 27.64 -17.85
N GLY A 109 -15.22 28.43 -16.78
CA GLY A 109 -16.28 29.34 -16.38
C GLY A 109 -17.33 28.74 -15.44
N GLN A 110 -17.31 27.42 -15.20
CA GLN A 110 -18.26 26.79 -14.30
C GLN A 110 -17.98 27.14 -12.83
N LEU A 111 -19.05 27.43 -12.07
CA LEU A 111 -18.98 27.62 -10.63
C LEU A 111 -18.89 26.29 -9.90
N VAL A 112 -17.90 26.17 -9.02
CA VAL A 112 -17.64 24.97 -8.22
C VAL A 112 -17.35 25.33 -6.78
N LEU A 113 -17.63 24.38 -5.88
CA LEU A 113 -17.27 24.46 -4.47
C LEU A 113 -16.08 23.54 -4.20
N ARG A 114 -15.12 24.04 -3.44
CA ARG A 114 -13.96 23.27 -2.97
C ARG A 114 -14.29 22.67 -1.61
N ARG A 115 -14.07 21.37 -1.43
CA ARG A 115 -14.23 20.75 -0.11
C ARG A 115 -13.10 21.19 0.82
N ILE A 116 -13.44 21.61 2.04
CA ILE A 116 -12.44 21.92 3.07
C ILE A 116 -11.95 20.59 3.67
N LEU A 117 -10.65 20.34 3.58
CA LEU A 117 -10.04 19.12 4.09
C LEU A 117 -9.77 19.24 5.60
N PRO A 118 -9.85 18.14 6.37
CA PRO A 118 -9.68 18.18 7.82
C PRO A 118 -8.34 18.74 8.32
N HIS A 119 -7.30 18.77 7.47
CA HIS A 119 -5.99 19.32 7.82
C HIS A 119 -5.87 20.83 7.56
N GLN A 120 -6.77 21.45 6.79
CA GLN A 120 -6.71 22.89 6.49
C GLN A 120 -7.12 23.69 7.73
N ILE A 121 -6.46 24.83 7.99
CA ILE A 121 -6.62 25.62 9.23
C ILE A 121 -7.96 26.39 9.27
N GLU A 122 -8.65 26.50 8.13
CA GLU A 122 -9.92 27.22 8.00
C GLU A 122 -10.98 26.71 8.99
N ALA A 123 -11.72 27.67 9.56
CA ALA A 123 -12.58 27.55 10.75
C ALA A 123 -13.13 26.13 11.01
N LYS A 124 -12.49 25.39 11.92
CA LYS A 124 -12.95 24.06 12.35
C LYS A 124 -13.92 24.21 13.51
N GLY A 125 -15.15 23.77 13.31
CA GLY A 125 -16.20 23.77 14.31
C GLY A 125 -17.32 22.84 13.88
N LYS A 126 -18.13 22.35 14.83
CA LYS A 126 -19.26 21.44 14.56
C LYS A 126 -20.26 22.02 13.53
N PHE A 127 -20.32 23.35 13.43
CA PHE A 127 -21.22 24.08 12.55
C PHE A 127 -20.51 24.85 11.43
N SER A 128 -19.21 24.61 11.24
CA SER A 128 -18.49 25.22 10.13
C SER A 128 -18.90 24.60 8.79
N PRO A 129 -18.93 25.39 7.70
CA PRO A 129 -19.19 24.85 6.38
C PRO A 129 -18.10 23.86 5.97
N ASN A 130 -18.50 22.77 5.32
CA ASN A 130 -17.56 21.76 4.79
C ASN A 130 -17.04 22.10 3.38
N TRP A 131 -17.53 23.21 2.82
CA TRP A 131 -17.29 23.63 1.45
C TRP A 131 -16.93 25.12 1.44
N GLN A 132 -15.97 25.49 0.61
CA GLN A 132 -15.50 26.85 0.38
C GLN A 132 -15.82 27.26 -1.06
N GLY A 133 -16.12 28.55 -1.27
CA GLY A 133 -16.45 29.12 -2.57
C GLY A 133 -17.64 30.06 -2.51
N PRO A 134 -18.15 30.53 -3.67
CA PRO A 134 -17.99 29.95 -5.00
C PRO A 134 -16.63 30.21 -5.66
N PHE A 135 -16.10 29.23 -6.41
CA PHE A 135 -14.93 29.42 -7.28
C PHE A 135 -15.30 29.19 -8.74
N ILE A 136 -14.59 29.84 -9.67
CA ILE A 136 -14.72 29.67 -11.11
C ILE A 136 -13.60 28.76 -11.60
N VAL A 137 -13.94 27.77 -12.44
CA VAL A 137 -12.95 26.95 -13.13
C VAL A 137 -12.26 27.77 -14.22
N LYS A 138 -10.98 28.08 -14.06
CA LYS A 138 -10.19 28.84 -15.05
C LYS A 138 -9.62 27.94 -16.14
N LYS A 139 -9.19 26.73 -15.78
CA LYS A 139 -8.58 25.78 -16.70
C LYS A 139 -8.79 24.35 -16.21
N VAL A 140 -9.15 23.46 -17.12
CA VAL A 140 -9.28 22.03 -16.88
C VAL A 140 -8.08 21.31 -17.46
N LEU A 141 -7.48 20.40 -16.70
CA LEU A 141 -6.32 19.60 -17.11
C LEU A 141 -6.75 18.20 -17.57
N PRO A 142 -5.98 17.55 -18.48
CA PRO A 142 -6.31 16.24 -19.02
C PRO A 142 -6.33 15.11 -17.97
N ASN A 143 -5.69 15.31 -16.81
CA ASN A 143 -5.71 14.36 -15.68
C ASN A 143 -6.93 14.50 -14.76
N GLY A 144 -7.88 15.39 -15.08
CA GLY A 144 -9.07 15.66 -14.27
C GLY A 144 -8.87 16.69 -13.15
N ALA A 145 -7.67 17.27 -13.01
CA ALA A 145 -7.45 18.40 -12.12
C ALA A 145 -7.94 19.70 -12.76
N SER A 146 -8.26 20.71 -11.95
CA SER A 146 -8.74 22.01 -12.42
C SER A 146 -8.10 23.15 -11.62
N TYR A 147 -7.76 24.25 -12.30
CA TYR A 147 -7.36 25.50 -11.66
C TYR A 147 -8.59 26.32 -11.33
N LEU A 148 -8.66 26.78 -10.09
CA LEU A 148 -9.77 27.57 -9.56
C LEU A 148 -9.33 29.02 -9.36
N THR A 149 -10.22 29.95 -9.66
CA THR A 149 -10.10 31.36 -9.31
C THR A 149 -11.28 31.80 -8.47
N ASP A 150 -11.03 32.68 -7.52
CA ASP A 150 -12.09 33.38 -6.81
C ASP A 150 -12.87 34.29 -7.78
N ILE A 151 -14.08 34.70 -7.39
CA ILE A 151 -14.94 35.59 -8.19
C ILE A 151 -14.24 36.95 -8.45
N GLU A 152 -13.35 37.35 -7.55
CA GLU A 152 -12.52 38.56 -7.66
C GLU A 152 -11.24 38.38 -8.52
N GLY A 153 -11.06 37.22 -9.17
CA GLY A 153 -9.96 36.95 -10.10
C GLY A 153 -8.64 36.54 -9.45
N LYS A 154 -8.60 36.38 -8.12
CA LYS A 154 -7.43 35.88 -7.40
C LYS A 154 -7.34 34.35 -7.52
N MET A 155 -6.16 33.83 -7.83
CA MET A 155 -5.91 32.38 -7.92
C MET A 155 -5.95 31.76 -6.52
N ALA A 156 -6.62 30.61 -6.36
CA ALA A 156 -6.86 29.92 -5.07
C ALA A 156 -6.30 28.50 -5.00
#